data_AF-A0AAE2YGP4-F1
#
_entry.id   AF-A0AAE2YGP4-F1
#
_cell.length_a   1.000
_cell.length_b   1.000
_cell.length_c   1.000
_cell.angle_alpha   90.00
_cell.angle_beta   90.00
_cell.angle_gamma   90.00
#
_symmetry.space_group_name_H-M   'P 1'
#
loop_
_entity.id
_entity.type
_entity.pdbx_description
1 polymer ?
#
loop_
_entity_poly.entity_id
_entity_poly.type
_entity_poly.pdbx_seq_one_letter_code
_entity_poly.pdbx_strand_id
1 'polypeptide(L)'
;MIYALWIMKENGENVFFNSYEKDGKVNYSLVSGLLTAIKMFAKDVSGEDASWITLENKTFVYKVTREGYLVLYVDEKEKVDDVFDRLEEAFLSAESGEELAKKVDEIIMKYNRRVRLEKLGDILRKAGGLP
;
A
#
# COMPACT_ATOMS: atom_id res chain seq x y z
N MET A 1 6.36 5.54 4.29
CA MET A 1 5.58 6.21 3.24
C MET A 1 5.13 5.18 2.24
N ILE A 2 4.02 5.42 1.55
CA ILE A 2 3.50 4.59 0.46
C ILE A 2 4.03 5.10 -0.88
N TYR A 3 4.64 4.21 -1.65
CA TYR A 3 5.24 4.49 -2.94
C TYR A 3 4.40 3.97 -4.10
N ALA A 4 3.62 2.92 -3.91
CA ALA A 4 2.70 2.41 -4.93
C ALA A 4 1.59 1.57 -4.30
N LEU A 5 0.51 1.42 -5.06
CA LEU A 5 -0.66 0.63 -4.70
C LEU A 5 -1.08 -0.26 -5.89
N TRP A 6 -1.45 -1.50 -5.58
CA TRP A 6 -2.16 -2.40 -6.46
C TRP A 6 -3.47 -2.85 -5.80
N ILE A 7 -4.54 -2.87 -6.59
CA ILE A 7 -5.82 -3.52 -6.24
C ILE A 7 -6.04 -4.62 -7.26
N MET A 8 -6.26 -5.83 -6.77
CA MET A 8 -6.29 -7.02 -7.60
C MET A 8 -7.43 -7.92 -7.20
N LYS A 9 -7.99 -8.65 -8.17
CA LYS A 9 -8.93 -9.73 -7.88
C LYS A 9 -8.22 -11.01 -7.48
N GLU A 10 -8.95 -11.95 -6.90
CA GLU A 10 -8.44 -13.28 -6.53
C GLU A 10 -7.79 -14.03 -7.70
N ASN A 11 -8.33 -13.86 -8.91
CA ASN A 11 -7.79 -14.46 -10.14
C ASN A 11 -6.43 -13.85 -10.55
N GLY A 12 -5.96 -12.78 -9.92
CA GLY A 12 -4.71 -12.08 -10.22
C GLY A 12 -4.83 -11.01 -11.31
N GLU A 13 -6.05 -10.69 -11.74
CA GLU A 13 -6.31 -9.51 -12.57
C GLU A 13 -5.99 -8.25 -11.77
N ASN A 14 -5.20 -7.35 -12.36
CA ASN A 14 -4.93 -6.04 -11.80
C ASN A 14 -6.05 -5.07 -12.19
N VAL A 15 -6.82 -4.62 -11.20
CA VAL A 15 -7.97 -3.72 -11.39
C VAL A 15 -7.52 -2.26 -11.29
N PHE A 16 -6.52 -1.98 -10.46
CA PHE A 16 -6.00 -0.64 -10.26
C PHE A 16 -4.52 -0.68 -9.90
N PHE A 17 -3.76 0.23 -10.52
CA PHE A 17 -2.38 0.51 -10.15
C PHE A 17 -2.13 2.01 -10.15
N ASN A 18 -1.47 2.49 -9.10
CA ASN A 18 -0.90 3.83 -9.10
C ASN A 18 0.49 3.86 -8.44
N SER A 19 1.36 4.73 -8.95
CA SER A 19 2.68 5.01 -8.39
C SER A 19 2.72 6.42 -7.83
N TYR A 20 3.21 6.53 -6.60
CA TYR A 20 3.43 7.78 -5.87
C TYR A 20 4.93 8.11 -5.73
N GLU A 21 5.79 7.26 -6.31
CA GLU A 21 7.23 7.48 -6.39
C GLU A 21 7.51 8.51 -7.50
N LYS A 22 8.20 9.61 -7.17
CA LYS A 22 8.47 10.70 -8.13
C LYS A 22 9.47 10.30 -9.23
N ASP A 23 10.39 9.39 -8.92
CA ASP A 23 11.53 9.06 -9.79
C ASP A 23 11.64 7.56 -10.13
N GLY A 24 10.79 6.72 -9.55
CA GLY A 24 10.89 5.27 -9.65
C GLY A 24 9.88 4.67 -10.63
N LYS A 25 10.40 4.05 -11.70
CA LYS A 25 9.63 3.06 -12.45
C LYS A 25 9.50 1.83 -11.56
N VAL A 26 8.31 1.59 -11.01
CA VAL A 26 8.05 0.32 -10.35
C VAL A 26 8.24 -0.80 -11.38
N ASN A 27 9.15 -1.74 -11.08
CA ASN A 27 9.46 -2.84 -11.99
C ASN A 27 8.31 -3.86 -11.95
N TYR A 28 7.55 -3.93 -13.04
CA TYR A 28 6.42 -4.86 -13.18
C TYR A 28 6.81 -6.35 -13.03
N SER A 29 8.06 -6.74 -13.30
CA SER A 29 8.49 -8.13 -13.09
C SER A 29 8.66 -8.49 -11.61
N LEU A 30 9.03 -7.53 -10.76
CA LEU A 30 9.02 -7.70 -9.30
C LEU A 30 7.59 -7.86 -8.78
N VAL A 31 6.64 -7.15 -9.39
CA VAL A 31 5.22 -7.24 -9.04
C VAL A 31 4.67 -8.62 -9.40
N SER A 32 4.89 -9.15 -10.60
CA SER A 32 4.35 -10.48 -10.95
C SER A 32 4.91 -11.61 -10.06
N GLY A 33 6.19 -11.53 -9.67
CA GLY A 33 6.81 -12.45 -8.71
C GLY A 33 6.23 -12.32 -7.30
N LEU A 34 6.07 -11.08 -6.83
CA LEU A 34 5.42 -10.76 -5.55
C LEU A 34 3.98 -11.29 -5.50
N LEU A 35 3.22 -11.13 -6.58
CA LEU A 35 1.83 -11.56 -6.65
C LEU A 35 1.68 -13.07 -6.66
N THR A 36 2.60 -13.77 -7.30
CA THR A 36 2.68 -15.23 -7.23
C THR A 36 2.97 -15.67 -5.79
N ALA A 37 3.92 -15.01 -5.12
CA ALA A 37 4.24 -15.29 -3.73
C ALA A 37 3.04 -15.00 -2.80
N ILE A 38 2.38 -13.84 -2.93
CA ILE A 38 1.20 -13.48 -2.14
C ILE A 38 0.10 -14.51 -2.33
N LYS A 39 -0.20 -14.95 -3.56
CA LYS A 39 -1.19 -16.02 -3.80
C LYS A 39 -0.83 -17.35 -3.14
N MET A 40 0.46 -17.69 -3.08
CA MET A 40 0.92 -18.91 -2.41
C MET A 40 0.79 -18.79 -0.88
N PHE A 41 1.15 -17.65 -0.30
CA PHE A 41 1.08 -17.43 1.15
C PHE A 41 -0.34 -17.14 1.66
N ALA A 42 -1.18 -16.45 0.89
CA ALA A 42 -2.56 -16.13 1.24
C ALA A 42 -3.44 -17.38 1.37
N LYS A 43 -3.09 -18.49 0.70
CA LYS A 43 -3.77 -19.79 0.89
C LYS A 43 -3.51 -20.41 2.27
N ASP A 44 -2.39 -20.05 2.90
CA ASP A 44 -1.97 -20.60 4.20
C ASP A 44 -2.30 -19.66 5.38
N VAL A 45 -2.65 -18.40 5.11
CA VAL A 45 -2.92 -17.37 6.13
C VAL A 45 -4.39 -16.97 6.08
N SER A 46 -5.21 -17.61 6.91
CA SER A 46 -6.67 -17.37 7.02
C SER A 46 -7.01 -16.13 7.88
N GLY A 47 -6.22 -15.05 7.80
CA GLY A 47 -6.34 -13.89 8.67
C GLY A 47 -6.85 -12.64 7.94
N GLU A 48 -7.70 -11.85 8.61
CA GLU A 48 -8.16 -10.52 8.17
C GLU A 48 -7.06 -9.43 8.30
N ASP A 49 -5.95 -9.76 8.97
CA ASP A 49 -4.87 -8.83 9.28
C ASP A 49 -3.91 -8.58 8.10
N ALA A 50 -3.34 -7.37 8.04
CA ALA A 50 -2.33 -7.04 7.06
C ALA A 50 -1.06 -7.89 7.24
N SER A 51 -0.62 -8.51 6.16
CA SER A 51 0.62 -9.27 6.07
C SER A 51 1.67 -8.50 5.29
N TRP A 52 2.95 -8.86 5.42
CA TRP A 52 4.02 -8.15 4.74
C TRP A 52 5.09 -9.12 4.23
N ILE A 53 5.77 -8.69 3.17
CA ILE A 53 6.90 -9.38 2.56
C ILE A 53 7.93 -8.34 2.14
N THR A 54 9.19 -8.57 2.49
CA THR A 54 10.30 -7.73 2.03
C THR A 54 11.05 -8.46 0.94
N LEU A 55 11.17 -7.82 -0.23
CA LEU A 55 11.96 -8.30 -1.36
C LEU A 55 13.09 -7.32 -1.59
N GLU A 56 14.34 -7.80 -1.50
CA GLU A 56 15.54 -6.97 -1.52
C GLU A 56 15.51 -5.91 -0.41
N ASN A 57 15.20 -4.66 -0.76
CA ASN A 57 15.07 -3.51 0.13
C ASN A 57 13.68 -2.86 0.05
N LYS A 58 12.70 -3.55 -0.55
CA LYS A 58 11.33 -3.06 -0.74
C LYS A 58 10.38 -3.82 0.15
N THR A 59 9.63 -3.11 0.97
CA THR A 59 8.62 -3.70 1.83
C THR A 59 7.26 -3.61 1.16
N PHE A 60 6.63 -4.75 0.95
CA PHE A 60 5.27 -4.82 0.47
C PHE A 60 4.37 -5.25 1.62
N VAL A 61 3.32 -4.50 1.88
CA VAL A 61 2.27 -4.87 2.82
C VAL A 61 1.04 -5.21 1.99
N TYR A 62 0.32 -6.26 2.37
CA TYR A 62 -0.88 -6.68 1.66
C TYR A 62 -1.98 -7.10 2.63
N LYS A 63 -3.23 -6.89 2.20
CA LYS A 63 -4.43 -7.38 2.88
C LYS A 63 -5.24 -8.20 1.88
N VAL A 64 -5.65 -9.39 2.29
CA VAL A 64 -6.64 -10.19 1.56
C VAL A 64 -8.02 -9.67 1.95
N THR A 65 -8.83 -9.34 0.96
CA THR A 65 -10.21 -8.88 1.14
C THR A 65 -11.16 -9.85 0.44
N ARG A 66 -12.47 -9.69 0.66
CA ARG A 66 -13.47 -10.53 -0.03
C ARG A 66 -13.45 -10.37 -1.55
N GLU A 67 -12.98 -9.24 -2.05
CA GLU A 67 -12.95 -8.91 -3.48
C GLU A 67 -11.57 -9.21 -4.12
N GLY A 68 -10.55 -9.51 -3.30
CA GLY A 68 -9.22 -9.90 -3.78
C GLY A 68 -8.09 -9.43 -2.87
N TYR A 69 -7.12 -8.69 -3.43
CA TYR A 69 -5.89 -8.31 -2.75
C TYR A 69 -5.65 -6.80 -2.87
N LEU A 70 -5.34 -6.17 -1.76
CA LEU A 70 -4.79 -4.83 -1.69
C LEU A 70 -3.30 -4.94 -1.37
N VAL A 71 -2.43 -4.31 -2.17
CA VAL A 71 -0.98 -4.40 -1.99
C VAL A 71 -0.37 -2.99 -2.02
N LEU A 72 0.38 -2.65 -0.97
CA LEU A 72 1.10 -1.39 -0.83
C LEU A 72 2.61 -1.64 -0.87
N TYR A 73 3.33 -0.85 -1.66
CA TYR A 73 4.78 -0.74 -1.54
C TYR A 73 5.12 0.41 -0.60
N VAL A 74 5.87 0.11 0.47
CA VAL A 74 6.20 1.04 1.55
C VAL A 74 7.69 1.05 1.90
N ASP A 75 8.10 2.14 2.55
CA ASP A 75 9.47 2.41 3.01
C ASP A 75 9.93 1.46 4.13
N GLU A 76 9.10 1.31 5.16
CA GLU A 76 9.36 0.46 6.32
C GLU A 76 8.06 -0.27 6.68
N LYS A 77 8.12 -1.21 7.63
CA LYS A 77 6.94 -1.89 8.18
C LYS A 77 6.09 -0.89 8.98
N GLU A 78 5.39 -0.04 8.26
CA GLU A 78 4.49 0.96 8.80
C GLU A 78 3.14 0.30 9.15
N LYS A 79 2.49 0.82 10.19
CA LYS A 79 1.08 0.51 10.43
C LYS A 79 0.24 1.17 9.34
N VAL A 80 -0.27 0.35 8.43
CA VAL A 80 -1.10 0.76 7.29
C VAL A 80 -2.49 0.12 7.34
N ASP A 81 -2.88 -0.50 8.46
CA ASP A 81 -4.17 -1.17 8.63
C ASP A 81 -5.34 -0.22 8.35
N ASP A 82 -5.35 0.96 9.00
CA ASP A 82 -6.34 2.03 8.74
C ASP A 82 -6.35 2.49 7.28
N VAL A 83 -5.23 2.36 6.56
CA VAL A 83 -5.15 2.70 5.13
C VAL A 83 -5.85 1.61 4.33
N PHE A 84 -5.62 0.34 4.64
CA PHE A 84 -6.29 -0.76 3.96
C PHE A 84 -7.79 -0.73 4.14
N ASP A 85 -8.29 -0.47 5.34
CA ASP A 85 -9.75 -0.42 5.57
C ASP A 85 -10.41 0.68 4.72
N ARG A 86 -9.77 1.84 4.62
CA ARG A 86 -10.24 2.94 3.78
C ARG A 86 -10.11 2.65 2.29
N LEU A 87 -9.07 1.92 1.87
CA LEU A 87 -8.91 1.51 0.48
C LEU A 87 -9.94 0.43 0.10
N GLU A 88 -10.27 -0.47 1.01
CA GLU A 88 -11.32 -1.48 0.84
C GLU A 88 -12.69 -0.81 0.70
N GLU A 89 -13.01 0.15 1.58
CA GLU A 89 -14.23 0.97 1.46
C GLU A 89 -14.27 1.76 0.14
N ALA A 90 -13.15 2.36 -0.28
CA ALA A 90 -13.06 3.07 -1.55
C ALA A 90 -13.28 2.12 -2.75
N PHE A 91 -12.74 0.91 -2.68
CA PHE A 91 -12.90 -0.10 -3.72
C PHE A 91 -14.34 -0.60 -3.83
N LEU A 92 -15.00 -0.85 -2.70
CA LEU A 92 -16.38 -1.32 -2.65
C LEU A 92 -17.41 -0.24 -3.02
N SER A 93 -17.11 1.03 -2.73
CA SER A 93 -18.04 2.15 -2.92
C SER A 93 -17.86 2.92 -4.24
N ALA A 94 -16.81 2.65 -5.01
CA ALA A 94 -16.57 3.35 -6.26
C ALA A 94 -17.48 2.79 -7.37
N GLU A 95 -18.22 3.68 -8.04
CA GLU A 95 -19.09 3.32 -9.17
C GLU A 95 -18.31 3.29 -10.50
N SER A 96 -17.09 3.85 -10.51
CA SER A 96 -16.22 3.91 -11.68
C SER A 96 -14.73 3.88 -11.32
N GLY A 97 -13.89 3.54 -12.28
CA GLY A 97 -12.44 3.58 -12.12
C GLY A 97 -11.88 4.99 -11.85
N GLU A 98 -12.53 6.04 -12.38
CA GLU A 98 -12.12 7.43 -12.12
C GLU A 98 -12.44 7.85 -10.68
N GLU A 99 -13.60 7.47 -10.17
CA GLU A 99 -13.97 7.72 -8.77
C GLU A 99 -13.05 6.97 -7.81
N LEU A 100 -12.75 5.70 -8.12
CA LEU A 100 -11.79 4.90 -7.37
C LEU A 100 -10.43 5.60 -7.31
N ALA A 101 -9.91 6.07 -8.45
CA ALA A 101 -8.64 6.76 -8.53
C ALA A 101 -8.59 7.99 -7.60
N LYS A 102 -9.65 8.82 -7.62
CA LYS A 102 -9.75 10.01 -6.76
C LYS A 102 -9.75 9.64 -5.28
N LYS A 103 -10.62 8.71 -4.87
CA LYS A 103 -10.74 8.27 -3.46
C LYS A 103 -9.40 7.71 -2.95
N VAL A 104 -8.79 6.83 -3.73
CA VAL A 104 -7.51 6.20 -3.41
C VAL A 104 -6.40 7.25 -3.30
N ASP A 105 -6.29 8.17 -4.26
CA ASP A 105 -5.28 9.22 -4.22
C ASP A 105 -5.42 10.10 -2.98
N GLU A 106 -6.63 10.49 -2.60
CA GLU A 106 -6.87 11.25 -1.37
C GLU A 106 -6.42 10.49 -0.12
N ILE A 107 -6.72 9.19 -0.04
CA ILE A 107 -6.31 8.33 1.08
C ILE A 107 -4.77 8.30 1.17
N ILE A 108 -4.09 7.98 0.06
CA ILE A 108 -2.64 7.82 0.03
C ILE A 108 -1.92 9.14 0.25
N MET A 109 -2.35 10.24 -0.39
CA MET A 109 -1.74 11.56 -0.22
C MET A 109 -1.88 12.07 1.21
N LYS A 110 -3.05 11.87 1.85
CA LYS A 110 -3.25 12.25 3.26
C LYS A 110 -2.31 11.46 4.18
N TYR A 111 -2.20 10.15 3.97
CA TYR A 111 -1.27 9.30 4.71
C TYR A 111 0.18 9.75 4.54
N ASN A 112 0.63 9.89 3.29
CA ASN A 112 2.00 10.29 2.98
C ASN A 112 2.35 11.68 3.52
N ARG A 113 1.40 12.62 3.50
CA ARG A 113 1.59 13.94 4.10
C ARG A 113 1.80 13.85 5.60
N ARG A 114 1.01 13.04 6.31
CA ARG A 114 1.16 12.81 7.77
C ARG A 114 2.55 12.26 8.07
N VAL A 115 2.96 11.19 7.39
CA VAL A 115 4.28 10.56 7.59
C VAL A 115 5.43 11.55 7.32
N ARG A 116 5.33 12.39 6.29
CA ARG A 116 6.35 13.42 6.01
C ARG A 116 6.45 14.45 7.15
N LEU A 117 5.32 14.90 7.69
CA LEU A 117 5.31 15.86 8.79
C LEU A 117 5.89 15.26 10.08
N GLU A 118 5.58 13.99 10.37
CA GLU A 118 6.17 13.26 11.51
C GLU A 118 7.69 13.15 11.37
N LYS A 119 8.17 12.68 10.21
CA LYS A 119 9.62 12.61 9.92
C LYS A 119 10.32 13.97 10.04
N LEU A 120 9.70 15.04 9.53
CA LEU A 120 10.24 16.40 9.67
C LEU A 120 10.26 16.85 11.13
N GLY A 121 9.21 16.57 11.90
CA GLY A 121 9.15 16.89 13.33
C GLY A 121 10.22 16.18 14.15
N ASP A 122 10.55 14.93 13.79
CA ASP A 122 11.62 14.18 14.44
C ASP A 122 13.00 14.74 14.10
N ILE A 123 13.22 15.15 12.85
CA ILE A 123 14.48 15.81 12.43
C ILE A 123 14.67 17.12 13.21
N LEU A 124 13.62 17.95 13.30
CA LEU A 124 13.68 19.22 14.00
C LEU A 124 13.94 19.05 15.50
N ARG A 125 13.31 18.04 16.15
CA ARG A 125 13.59 17.70 17.55
C ARG A 125 15.05 17.30 17.77
N LYS A 126 15.59 16.44 16.90
CA LYS A 126 17.00 16.01 16.95
C LYS A 126 17.99 17.16 16.72
N ALA A 127 17.65 18.11 15.83
CA ALA A 127 18.52 19.25 15.52
C ALA A 127 18.43 20.39 16.54
N GLY A 128 17.28 20.58 17.20
CA GLY A 128 16.99 21.71 18.08
C GLY A 128 17.22 21.48 19.59
N GLY A 129 17.48 20.24 20.03
CA GLY A 129 17.72 19.94 21.45
C GLY A 129 16.50 20.16 22.37
N LEU A 130 15.29 20.24 21.80
CA LEU A 130 14.05 20.27 22.58
C LEU A 130 13.57 18.82 22.81
N PRO A 131 13.14 18.50 24.05
CA PRO A 131 12.67 17.16 24.40
C PRO A 131 11.48 16.69 23.54
#